data_AF-A0A953QL46-F1
#
_entry.id   AF-A0A953QL46-F1
#
_cell.length_a   1.000
_cell.length_b   1.000
_cell.length_c   1.000
_cell.angle_alpha   90.00
_cell.angle_beta   90.00
_cell.angle_gamma   90.00
#
_symmetry.space_group_name_H-M   'P 1'
#
loop_
_entity.id
_entity.type
_entity.pdbx_description
1 polymer ?
#
loop_
_entity_poly.entity_id
_entity_poly.type
_entity_poly.pdbx_seq_one_letter_code
_entity_poly.pdbx_strand_id
1 'polypeptide(L)'
;MIQLDGDSLTTAQVLAVALGNEKVGIAPRAVQAMQRSRAVVERLASGDAPVYAVNTGVGLLADVRVSNGDLETLQRNVVRSHCAGVGDPLGRAETRAMMLIRANVLAKGFSGIRPLIAERLCDLLNHGVTPIVPARGSVGASGDLAPLAHMALVMIGEGEAEFGGVRMAGSEALKRAGIEPVALQSKEGISLLNGTQAMLAIGTIELQQCERLAQAADVICAMSLDGLKGTPRAFDRRIHDIRPHPGQRASAANLERLLEGSEIRQSHITCRRVQDAYSLRCAPQVHGSVRDTIAEARRVFEIELNSVTDNPLVLDDEIVSGGNFHGEPLALALDYLAIALTALAGISERRIDRLVNPALNEDLPAFLAGNPGLESGFMMIQVTAAALVAENRVLATPASPGSITTSGNKEDFVSMGQTAALK
;
A
#
# COMPACT_ATOMS: atom_id res chain seq x y z
N MET A 1 21.85 -0.49 -8.10
CA MET A 1 21.17 0.73 -8.62
C MET A 1 20.07 0.31 -9.58
N ILE A 2 18.82 0.61 -9.24
CA ILE A 2 17.63 0.35 -10.05
C ILE A 2 17.46 1.46 -11.10
N GLN A 3 17.11 1.09 -12.32
CA GLN A 3 16.86 2.02 -13.43
C GLN A 3 15.36 2.04 -13.73
N LEU A 4 14.69 3.17 -13.48
CA LEU A 4 13.26 3.34 -13.74
C LEU A 4 13.02 3.56 -15.22
N ASP A 5 12.21 2.68 -15.81
CA ASP A 5 11.80 2.74 -17.20
C ASP A 5 10.29 2.99 -17.38
N GLY A 6 9.53 3.00 -16.28
CA GLY A 6 8.07 3.13 -16.27
C GLY A 6 7.30 1.81 -16.45
N ASP A 7 7.98 0.68 -16.63
CA ASP A 7 7.35 -0.57 -17.06
C ASP A 7 7.73 -1.80 -16.23
N SER A 8 8.89 -1.80 -15.57
CA SER A 8 9.47 -3.01 -14.95
C SER A 8 9.73 -2.92 -13.45
N LEU A 9 9.16 -1.94 -12.77
CA LEU A 9 9.33 -1.78 -11.32
C LEU A 9 8.59 -2.90 -10.57
N THR A 10 9.30 -3.58 -9.69
CA THR A 10 8.77 -4.68 -8.86
C THR A 10 8.55 -4.25 -7.41
N THR A 11 7.64 -4.92 -6.69
CA THR A 11 7.41 -4.66 -5.26
C THR A 11 8.69 -4.83 -4.42
N ALA A 12 9.56 -5.78 -4.79
CA ALA A 12 10.83 -6.02 -4.11
C ALA A 12 11.82 -4.86 -4.28
N GLN A 13 11.88 -4.28 -5.48
CA GLN A 13 12.70 -3.09 -5.75
C GLN A 13 12.15 -1.87 -5.03
N VAL A 14 10.81 -1.72 -4.94
CA VAL A 14 10.18 -0.66 -4.15
C VAL A 14 10.64 -0.73 -2.70
N LEU A 15 10.54 -1.90 -2.08
CA LEU A 15 10.98 -2.11 -0.71
C LEU A 15 12.49 -1.84 -0.53
N ALA A 16 13.33 -2.31 -1.45
CA ALA A 16 14.77 -2.11 -1.37
C ALA A 16 15.16 -0.62 -1.34
N VAL A 17 14.54 0.21 -2.19
CA VAL A 17 14.77 1.66 -2.21
C VAL A 17 14.12 2.35 -1.01
N ALA A 18 12.89 1.97 -0.65
CA ALA A 18 12.16 2.51 0.48
C ALA A 18 12.95 2.37 1.79
N LEU A 19 13.59 1.22 2.00
CA LEU A 19 14.45 0.94 3.15
C LEU A 19 15.86 1.54 3.03
N GLY A 20 16.22 2.16 1.90
CA GLY A 20 17.53 2.77 1.68
C GLY A 20 18.65 1.80 1.31
N ASN A 21 18.30 0.57 0.90
CA ASN A 21 19.26 -0.47 0.54
C ASN A 21 19.73 -0.40 -0.93
N GLU A 22 19.03 0.34 -1.78
CA GLU A 22 19.36 0.49 -3.20
C GLU A 22 19.24 1.94 -3.66
N LYS A 23 20.15 2.34 -4.56
CA LYS A 23 20.08 3.61 -5.29
C LYS A 23 19.17 3.50 -6.51
N VAL A 24 18.64 4.62 -6.98
CA VAL A 24 17.74 4.69 -8.13
C VAL A 24 18.16 5.77 -9.14
N GLY A 25 17.85 5.57 -10.41
CA GLY A 25 17.96 6.59 -11.46
C GLY A 25 16.94 6.34 -12.58
N ILE A 26 16.85 7.27 -13.53
CA ILE A 26 15.95 7.15 -14.69
C ILE A 26 16.71 6.50 -15.86
N ALA A 27 16.12 5.47 -16.47
CA ALA A 27 16.71 4.79 -17.60
C ALA A 27 16.83 5.74 -18.82
N PRO A 28 17.91 5.66 -19.63
CA PRO A 28 18.08 6.54 -20.79
C PRO A 28 16.90 6.53 -21.77
N ARG A 29 16.26 5.37 -21.96
CA ARG A 29 15.05 5.22 -22.79
C ARG A 29 13.84 5.99 -22.25
N ALA A 30 13.69 6.03 -20.93
CA ALA A 30 12.62 6.76 -20.26
C ALA A 30 12.86 8.27 -20.37
N VAL A 31 14.11 8.73 -20.20
CA VAL A 31 14.47 10.15 -20.43
C VAL A 31 14.06 10.59 -21.84
N GLN A 32 14.35 9.78 -22.87
CA GLN A 32 13.93 10.09 -24.24
C GLN A 32 12.40 10.13 -24.41
N ALA A 33 11.66 9.23 -23.76
CA ALA A 33 10.19 9.24 -23.80
C ALA A 33 9.60 10.48 -23.13
N MET A 34 10.12 10.85 -21.96
CA MET A 34 9.75 12.07 -21.25
C MET A 34 10.04 13.33 -22.09
N GLN A 35 11.20 13.40 -22.74
CA GLN A 35 11.53 14.53 -23.63
C GLN A 35 10.57 14.66 -24.81
N ARG A 36 10.15 13.53 -25.41
CA ARG A 36 9.17 13.56 -26.51
C ARG A 36 7.82 14.12 -26.04
N SER A 37 7.27 13.61 -24.95
CA SER A 37 6.00 14.14 -24.42
C SER A 37 6.10 15.59 -23.96
N ARG A 38 7.27 15.99 -23.41
CA ARG A 38 7.51 17.38 -23.02
C ARG A 38 7.48 18.33 -24.21
N ALA A 39 8.09 17.94 -25.34
CA ALA A 39 8.08 18.74 -26.56
C ALA A 39 6.66 19.00 -27.09
N VAL A 40 5.75 18.04 -26.92
CA VAL A 40 4.32 18.22 -27.28
C VAL A 40 3.67 19.28 -26.38
N VAL A 41 3.88 19.22 -25.06
CA VAL A 41 3.37 20.23 -24.13
C VAL A 41 3.91 21.63 -24.47
N GLU A 42 5.20 21.75 -24.75
CA GLU A 42 5.82 23.04 -25.09
C GLU A 42 5.27 23.61 -26.40
N ARG A 43 5.09 22.76 -27.42
CA ARG A 43 4.46 23.14 -28.69
C ARG A 43 3.03 23.62 -28.46
N LEU A 44 2.22 22.88 -27.72
CA LEU A 44 0.81 23.23 -27.48
C LEU A 44 0.64 24.44 -26.55
N ALA A 45 1.52 24.61 -25.57
CA ALA A 45 1.51 25.79 -24.68
C ALA A 45 1.77 27.10 -25.43
N SER A 46 2.47 27.05 -26.57
CA SER A 46 2.69 28.20 -27.45
C SER A 46 1.47 28.58 -28.31
N GLY A 47 0.45 27.71 -28.39
CA GLY A 47 -0.75 27.93 -29.17
C GLY A 47 -1.86 28.69 -28.42
N ASP A 48 -2.89 29.09 -29.15
CA ASP A 48 -4.04 29.84 -28.61
C ASP A 48 -5.15 28.97 -28.02
N ALA A 49 -5.16 27.67 -28.31
CA ALA A 49 -6.17 26.75 -27.82
C ALA A 49 -6.04 26.53 -26.30
N PRO A 50 -7.16 26.47 -25.54
CA PRO A 50 -7.13 26.13 -24.13
C PRO A 50 -6.77 24.65 -23.95
N VAL A 51 -5.83 24.37 -23.05
CA VAL A 51 -5.33 23.04 -22.72
C VAL A 51 -5.26 22.92 -21.20
N TYR A 52 -6.04 21.96 -20.66
CA TYR A 52 -6.19 21.73 -19.23
C TYR A 52 -4.84 21.62 -18.50
N ALA A 53 -4.67 22.43 -17.45
CA ALA A 53 -3.48 22.52 -16.60
C ALA A 53 -2.16 22.89 -17.32
N VAL A 54 -2.22 23.20 -18.62
CA VAL A 54 -1.09 23.71 -19.41
C VAL A 54 -1.16 25.24 -19.52
N ASN A 55 -2.30 25.77 -20.00
CA ASN A 55 -2.56 27.21 -20.07
C ASN A 55 -3.94 27.60 -19.48
N THR A 56 -4.55 26.69 -18.72
CA THR A 56 -5.76 26.93 -17.92
C THR A 56 -5.58 26.50 -16.46
N GLY A 57 -6.54 26.83 -15.59
CA GLY A 57 -6.58 26.40 -14.18
C GLY A 57 -6.83 24.90 -13.97
N VAL A 58 -7.01 24.50 -12.71
CA VAL A 58 -7.26 23.10 -12.29
C VAL A 58 -8.61 22.96 -11.57
N GLY A 59 -9.14 21.73 -11.49
CA GLY A 59 -10.43 21.44 -10.85
C GLY A 59 -11.59 22.23 -11.46
N LEU A 60 -12.37 22.92 -10.62
CA LEU A 60 -13.48 23.79 -11.06
C LEU A 60 -13.02 24.96 -11.95
N LEU A 61 -11.73 25.33 -11.91
CA LEU A 61 -11.16 26.42 -12.70
C LEU A 61 -10.55 25.96 -14.03
N ALA A 62 -10.84 24.72 -14.46
CA ALA A 62 -10.31 24.12 -15.69
C ALA A 62 -10.57 24.96 -16.95
N ASP A 63 -11.64 25.75 -16.97
CA ASP A 63 -12.06 26.58 -18.11
C ASP A 63 -11.51 28.03 -18.06
N VAL A 64 -10.70 28.37 -17.05
CA VAL A 64 -10.13 29.72 -16.87
C VAL A 64 -8.71 29.78 -17.44
N ARG A 65 -8.48 30.62 -18.45
CA ARG A 65 -7.17 30.80 -19.10
C ARG A 65 -6.19 31.55 -18.18
N VAL A 66 -4.93 31.15 -18.22
CA VAL A 66 -3.82 31.73 -17.44
C VAL A 66 -2.79 32.32 -18.38
N SER A 67 -2.29 33.52 -18.07
CA SER A 67 -1.28 34.20 -18.88
C SER A 67 0.07 33.47 -18.76
N ASN A 68 0.90 33.54 -19.81
CA ASN A 68 2.23 32.91 -19.79
C ASN A 68 3.13 33.41 -18.65
N GLY A 69 2.97 34.68 -18.23
CA GLY A 69 3.72 35.26 -17.11
C GLY A 69 3.32 34.73 -15.74
N ASP A 70 2.11 34.17 -15.62
CA ASP A 70 1.57 33.66 -14.35
C ASP A 70 1.72 32.14 -14.19
N LEU A 71 2.15 31.42 -15.23
CA LEU A 71 2.17 29.95 -15.24
C LEU A 71 3.05 29.36 -14.13
N GLU A 72 4.25 29.88 -13.91
CA GLU A 72 5.13 29.41 -12.83
C GLU A 72 4.49 29.63 -11.45
N THR A 73 3.90 30.82 -11.23
CA THR A 73 3.18 31.14 -10.00
C THR A 73 1.97 30.23 -9.81
N LEU A 74 1.24 29.91 -10.87
CA LEU A 74 0.14 28.94 -10.84
C LEU A 74 0.63 27.58 -10.35
N GLN A 75 1.71 27.02 -10.92
CA GLN A 75 2.19 25.69 -10.51
C GLN A 75 2.58 25.66 -9.04
N ARG A 76 3.29 26.69 -8.56
CA ARG A 76 3.65 26.81 -7.14
C ARG A 76 2.40 26.92 -6.26
N ASN A 77 1.42 27.72 -6.66
CA ASN A 77 0.19 27.89 -5.90
C ASN A 77 -0.66 26.60 -5.89
N VAL A 78 -0.68 25.83 -6.98
CA VAL A 78 -1.30 24.51 -7.04
C VAL A 78 -0.66 23.58 -6.01
N VAL A 79 0.67 23.49 -5.96
CA VAL A 79 1.34 22.67 -4.92
C VAL A 79 0.91 23.13 -3.52
N ARG A 80 1.05 24.42 -3.22
CA ARG A 80 0.74 24.98 -1.89
C ARG A 80 -0.72 24.76 -1.47
N SER A 81 -1.69 25.01 -2.36
CA SER A 81 -3.11 24.90 -2.03
C SER A 81 -3.55 23.47 -1.78
N HIS A 82 -2.86 22.49 -2.37
CA HIS A 82 -3.17 21.07 -2.21
C HIS A 82 -2.43 20.43 -1.03
N CYS A 83 -1.51 21.14 -0.36
CA CYS A 83 -0.90 20.71 0.90
C CYS A 83 -1.88 20.78 2.09
N ALA A 84 -3.03 20.10 1.97
CA ALA A 84 -4.13 20.07 2.93
C ALA A 84 -4.19 18.76 3.73
N GLY A 85 -3.13 17.94 3.67
CA GLY A 85 -3.03 16.71 4.46
C GLY A 85 -2.91 16.98 5.97
N VAL A 86 -3.42 16.07 6.80
CA VAL A 86 -3.46 16.16 8.27
C VAL A 86 -3.13 14.83 8.96
N GLY A 87 -2.99 14.88 10.28
CA GLY A 87 -2.73 13.71 11.12
C GLY A 87 -1.25 13.34 11.20
N ASP A 88 -0.98 12.18 11.79
CA ASP A 88 0.38 11.66 11.91
C ASP A 88 0.99 11.45 10.51
N PRO A 89 2.29 11.76 10.33
CA PRO A 89 2.95 11.53 9.05
C PRO A 89 2.98 10.06 8.65
N LEU A 90 2.98 9.81 7.34
CA LEU A 90 3.43 8.55 6.78
C LEU A 90 4.85 8.25 7.28
N GLY A 91 5.14 6.97 7.48
CA GLY A 91 6.48 6.54 7.84
C GLY A 91 7.49 6.84 6.71
N ARG A 92 8.78 6.72 7.07
CA ARG A 92 9.88 6.99 6.14
C ARG A 92 9.83 6.04 4.94
N ALA A 93 9.53 4.76 5.15
CA ALA A 93 9.52 3.76 4.08
C ALA A 93 8.38 4.02 3.10
N GLU A 94 7.18 4.32 3.60
CA GLU A 94 5.99 4.63 2.81
C GLU A 94 6.20 5.90 1.99
N THR A 95 6.74 6.96 2.60
CA THR A 95 7.04 8.21 1.89
C THR A 95 8.06 7.99 0.77
N ARG A 96 9.13 7.24 1.04
CA ARG A 96 10.15 6.92 0.03
C ARG A 96 9.62 6.03 -1.08
N ALA A 97 8.74 5.07 -0.76
CA ALA A 97 8.04 4.26 -1.74
C ALA A 97 7.15 5.14 -2.63
N MET A 98 6.38 6.06 -2.04
CA MET A 98 5.53 7.01 -2.78
C MET A 98 6.36 7.84 -3.79
N MET A 99 7.50 8.38 -3.35
CA MET A 99 8.42 9.13 -4.22
C MET A 99 8.95 8.30 -5.39
N LEU A 100 9.36 7.06 -5.11
CA LEU A 100 9.89 6.14 -6.11
C LEU A 100 8.84 5.78 -7.16
N ILE A 101 7.64 5.44 -6.71
CA ILE A 101 6.53 5.06 -7.59
C ILE A 101 6.14 6.27 -8.46
N ARG A 102 6.13 7.49 -7.89
CA ARG A 102 5.90 8.70 -8.69
C ARG A 102 6.96 8.86 -9.76
N ALA A 103 8.24 8.72 -9.41
CA ALA A 103 9.32 8.80 -10.38
C ALA A 103 9.16 7.77 -11.52
N ASN A 104 8.69 6.55 -11.21
CA ASN A 104 8.43 5.51 -12.21
C ASN A 104 7.25 5.87 -13.14
N VAL A 105 6.14 6.37 -12.57
CA VAL A 105 4.98 6.83 -13.36
C VAL A 105 5.39 7.94 -14.33
N LEU A 106 6.21 8.90 -13.87
CA LEU A 106 6.74 9.96 -14.73
C LEU A 106 7.69 9.43 -15.81
N ALA A 107 8.54 8.45 -15.47
CA ALA A 107 9.49 7.82 -16.38
C ALA A 107 8.82 7.14 -17.58
N LYS A 108 7.55 6.74 -17.44
CA LYS A 108 6.75 6.15 -18.52
C LYS A 108 6.53 7.11 -19.70
N GLY A 109 6.68 8.43 -19.49
CA GLY A 109 6.80 9.41 -20.56
C GLY A 109 5.48 9.88 -21.17
N PHE A 110 4.36 9.76 -20.45
CA PHE A 110 3.03 10.22 -20.90
C PHE A 110 2.56 11.49 -20.17
N SER A 111 3.32 11.97 -19.16
CA SER A 111 2.96 13.13 -18.35
C SER A 111 3.33 14.48 -18.97
N GLY A 112 4.20 14.55 -19.98
CA GLY A 112 4.65 15.84 -20.53
C GLY A 112 5.46 16.70 -19.55
N ILE A 113 6.04 16.07 -18.53
CA ILE A 113 6.90 16.69 -17.52
C ILE A 113 8.37 16.58 -17.92
N ARG A 114 9.23 17.51 -17.46
CA ARG A 114 10.66 17.42 -17.73
C ARG A 114 11.30 16.20 -17.04
N PRO A 115 12.28 15.53 -17.68
CA PRO A 115 13.10 14.49 -17.04
C PRO A 115 13.71 14.92 -15.71
N LEU A 116 14.15 16.19 -15.62
CA LEU A 116 14.70 16.81 -14.41
C LEU A 116 13.84 16.55 -13.17
N ILE A 117 12.51 16.52 -13.29
CA ILE A 117 11.62 16.34 -12.14
C ILE A 117 11.72 14.92 -11.58
N ALA A 118 11.69 13.91 -12.44
CA ALA A 118 11.85 12.51 -12.03
C ALA A 118 13.28 12.23 -11.54
N GLU A 119 14.28 12.86 -12.15
CA GLU A 119 15.67 12.82 -11.69
C GLU A 119 15.80 13.42 -10.28
N ARG A 120 15.14 14.55 -9.99
CA ARG A 120 15.17 15.16 -8.66
C ARG A 120 14.49 14.30 -7.60
N LEU A 121 13.41 13.59 -7.92
CA LEU A 121 12.86 12.58 -7.01
C LEU A 121 13.89 11.48 -6.71
N CYS A 122 14.62 11.01 -7.72
CA CYS A 122 15.70 10.04 -7.53
C CYS A 122 16.83 10.62 -6.66
N ASP A 123 17.19 11.90 -6.82
CA ASP A 123 18.21 12.54 -6.01
C ASP A 123 17.81 12.63 -4.55
N LEU A 124 16.57 13.01 -4.23
CA LEU A 124 16.07 13.02 -2.86
C LEU A 124 16.17 11.62 -2.24
N LEU A 125 15.74 10.60 -2.97
CA LEU A 125 15.83 9.20 -2.53
C LEU A 125 17.27 8.76 -2.26
N ASN A 126 18.19 9.08 -3.17
CA ASN A 126 19.59 8.69 -3.13
C ASN A 126 20.40 9.43 -2.05
N HIS A 127 20.04 10.68 -1.75
CA HIS A 127 20.69 11.49 -0.71
C HIS A 127 19.99 11.37 0.64
N GLY A 128 18.85 10.69 0.72
CA GLY A 128 18.15 10.43 1.98
C GLY A 128 17.33 11.61 2.50
N VAL A 129 16.89 12.52 1.62
CA VAL A 129 15.91 13.56 1.95
C VAL A 129 14.51 12.96 1.83
N THR A 130 13.77 12.91 2.93
CA THR A 130 12.41 12.33 2.95
C THR A 130 11.41 13.40 3.40
N PRO A 131 10.47 13.83 2.54
CA PRO A 131 9.43 14.79 2.93
C PRO A 131 8.61 14.33 4.14
N ILE A 132 8.12 15.26 4.95
CA ILE A 132 7.14 14.96 6.00
C ILE A 132 5.75 15.02 5.36
N VAL A 133 5.10 13.87 5.21
CA VAL A 133 3.82 13.74 4.49
C VAL A 133 2.72 13.30 5.46
N PRO A 134 1.75 14.16 5.82
CA PRO A 134 0.60 13.75 6.63
C PRO A 134 -0.19 12.60 5.98
N ALA A 135 -0.58 11.61 6.78
CA ALA A 135 -1.18 10.38 6.25
C ALA A 135 -2.64 10.54 5.77
N ARG A 136 -3.38 11.54 6.28
CA ARG A 136 -4.82 11.71 6.00
C ARG A 136 -5.09 12.93 5.12
N GLY A 137 -6.21 12.92 4.41
CA GLY A 137 -6.68 14.03 3.57
C GLY A 137 -6.81 13.70 2.08
N SER A 138 -6.33 12.54 1.63
CA SER A 138 -6.66 12.00 0.30
C SER A 138 -7.98 11.24 0.33
N VAL A 139 -8.80 11.47 -0.70
CA VAL A 139 -10.02 10.69 -0.99
C VAL A 139 -9.83 9.77 -2.21
N GLY A 140 -8.64 9.74 -2.81
CA GLY A 140 -8.37 8.99 -4.04
C GLY A 140 -9.24 9.42 -5.23
N ALA A 141 -9.50 10.75 -5.35
CA ALA A 141 -10.30 11.37 -6.40
C ALA A 141 -9.48 11.55 -7.70
N SER A 142 -8.62 12.59 -7.74
CA SER A 142 -7.53 12.72 -8.73
C SER A 142 -6.24 12.09 -8.20
N GLY A 143 -6.38 10.89 -7.63
CA GLY A 143 -5.35 10.23 -6.86
C GLY A 143 -5.11 10.86 -5.48
N ASP A 144 -3.87 10.77 -4.99
CA ASP A 144 -3.39 11.16 -3.68
C ASP A 144 -2.86 12.60 -3.64
N LEU A 145 -3.71 13.54 -4.08
CA LEU A 145 -3.36 14.96 -4.24
C LEU A 145 -2.65 15.55 -3.02
N ALA A 146 -3.22 15.39 -1.82
CA ALA A 146 -2.66 16.00 -0.61
C ALA A 146 -1.31 15.40 -0.18
N PRO A 147 -1.16 14.06 -0.06
CA PRO A 147 0.14 13.45 0.19
C PRO A 147 1.22 13.82 -0.84
N LEU A 148 0.89 13.79 -2.13
CA LEU A 148 1.82 14.12 -3.20
C LEU A 148 2.15 15.61 -3.25
N ALA A 149 1.25 16.49 -2.83
CA ALA A 149 1.52 17.92 -2.70
C ALA A 149 2.58 18.20 -1.63
N HIS A 150 2.50 17.54 -0.46
CA HIS A 150 3.52 17.69 0.59
C HIS A 150 4.90 17.20 0.14
N MET A 151 4.97 16.14 -0.68
CA MET A 151 6.21 15.72 -1.33
C MET A 151 6.73 16.78 -2.31
N ALA A 152 5.86 17.29 -3.20
CA ALA A 152 6.22 18.30 -4.19
C ALA A 152 6.64 19.64 -3.54
N LEU A 153 6.07 19.97 -2.38
CA LEU A 153 6.39 21.18 -1.62
C LEU A 153 7.87 21.20 -1.21
N VAL A 154 8.42 20.05 -0.81
CA VAL A 154 9.86 19.91 -0.53
C VAL A 154 10.71 20.06 -1.78
N MET A 155 10.27 19.53 -2.92
CA MET A 155 11.02 19.66 -4.19
C MET A 155 11.21 21.11 -4.63
N ILE A 156 10.28 22.01 -4.28
CA ILE A 156 10.37 23.44 -4.58
C ILE A 156 11.03 24.26 -3.46
N GLY A 157 11.60 23.60 -2.44
CA GLY A 157 12.32 24.23 -1.33
C GLY A 157 11.44 24.72 -0.18
N GLU A 158 10.20 24.26 -0.10
CA GLU A 158 9.24 24.61 0.95
C GLU A 158 8.90 23.39 1.82
N GLY A 159 8.01 23.55 2.79
CA GLY A 159 7.56 22.45 3.65
C GLY A 159 8.64 21.94 4.60
N GLU A 160 8.51 20.68 5.02
CA GLU A 160 9.40 20.03 5.96
C GLU A 160 9.87 18.68 5.42
N ALA A 161 11.10 18.32 5.75
CA ALA A 161 11.70 17.05 5.40
C ALA A 161 12.56 16.52 6.55
N GLU A 162 12.71 15.21 6.59
CA GLU A 162 13.70 14.54 7.39
C GLU A 162 15.00 14.35 6.57
N PHE A 163 16.13 14.71 7.18
CA PHE A 163 17.46 14.45 6.63
C PHE A 163 18.41 14.07 7.77
N GLY A 164 19.11 12.94 7.63
CA GLY A 164 19.99 12.42 8.68
C GLY A 164 19.28 12.06 9.99
N GLY A 165 17.98 11.72 9.93
CA GLY A 165 17.16 11.42 11.12
C GLY A 165 16.64 12.65 11.88
N VAL A 166 16.80 13.85 11.31
CA VAL A 166 16.31 15.10 11.91
C VAL A 166 15.30 15.75 10.98
N ARG A 167 14.13 16.10 11.52
CA ARG A 167 13.12 16.92 10.82
C ARG A 167 13.58 18.38 10.77
N MET A 168 13.52 18.99 9.61
CA MET A 168 13.91 20.37 9.36
C MET A 168 13.12 20.98 8.20
N ALA A 169 13.31 22.27 7.93
CA ALA A 169 12.72 22.93 6.77
C ALA A 169 13.20 22.27 5.47
N GLY A 170 12.31 22.12 4.48
CA GLY A 170 12.63 21.48 3.20
C GLY A 170 13.82 22.15 2.48
N SER A 171 13.85 23.48 2.44
CA SER A 171 14.99 24.25 1.91
C SER A 171 16.32 23.93 2.59
N GLU A 172 16.30 23.73 3.90
CA GLU A 172 17.50 23.38 4.67
C GLU A 172 17.96 21.95 4.35
N ALA A 173 17.03 21.01 4.29
CA ALA A 173 17.32 19.63 3.91
C ALA A 173 17.93 19.54 2.50
N LEU A 174 17.33 20.24 1.52
CA LEU A 174 17.85 20.33 0.15
C LEU A 174 19.27 20.90 0.11
N LYS A 175 19.51 22.03 0.80
CA LYS A 175 20.81 22.68 0.87
C LYS A 175 21.87 21.76 1.47
N ARG A 176 21.55 21.06 2.57
CA ARG A 176 22.47 20.11 3.23
C ARG A 176 22.76 18.89 2.36
N ALA A 177 21.80 18.46 1.55
CA ALA A 177 21.97 17.36 0.59
C ALA A 177 22.66 17.77 -0.72
N GLY A 178 22.88 19.07 -0.95
CA GLY A 178 23.45 19.58 -2.21
C GLY A 178 22.48 19.47 -3.39
N ILE A 179 21.17 19.54 -3.13
CA ILE A 179 20.12 19.44 -4.15
C ILE A 179 19.50 20.83 -4.36
N GLU A 180 19.46 21.28 -5.62
CA GLU A 180 18.82 22.54 -5.97
C GLU A 180 17.29 22.40 -6.00
N PRO A 181 16.54 23.37 -5.44
CA PRO A 181 15.09 23.42 -5.57
C PRO A 181 14.64 23.51 -7.04
N VAL A 182 13.49 22.92 -7.33
CA VAL A 182 12.90 22.94 -8.66
C VAL A 182 12.00 24.17 -8.85
N ALA A 183 12.24 24.93 -9.92
CA ALA A 183 11.26 25.88 -10.45
C ALA A 183 10.30 25.16 -11.41
N LEU A 184 9.04 25.00 -11.02
CA LEU A 184 8.04 24.24 -11.78
C LEU A 184 7.56 25.02 -13.01
N GLN A 185 7.45 24.31 -14.13
CA GLN A 185 6.91 24.83 -15.39
C GLN A 185 5.49 24.32 -15.64
N SER A 186 4.85 24.85 -16.69
CA SER A 186 3.52 24.42 -17.12
C SER A 186 3.31 22.90 -17.07
N LYS A 187 2.17 22.48 -16.51
CA LYS A 187 1.72 21.11 -16.21
C LYS A 187 2.48 20.39 -15.08
N GLU A 188 3.64 20.84 -14.64
CA GLU A 188 4.50 20.05 -13.75
C GLU A 188 3.99 19.96 -12.31
N GLY A 189 3.29 20.99 -11.82
CA GLY A 189 2.65 20.97 -10.51
C GLY A 189 1.59 19.89 -10.45
N ILE A 190 0.59 19.91 -11.34
CA ILE A 190 -0.45 18.88 -11.34
C ILE A 190 0.13 17.49 -11.63
N SER A 191 1.14 17.40 -12.51
CA SER A 191 1.82 16.15 -12.83
C SER A 191 2.75 15.66 -11.71
N LEU A 192 2.89 16.36 -10.58
CA LEU A 192 3.49 15.79 -9.37
C LEU A 192 2.42 15.27 -8.41
N LEU A 193 1.24 15.90 -8.41
CA LEU A 193 0.17 15.67 -7.46
C LEU A 193 -0.82 14.58 -7.88
N ASN A 194 -0.96 14.34 -9.18
CA ASN A 194 -2.05 13.53 -9.72
C ASN A 194 -1.67 12.05 -9.90
N GLY A 195 -2.17 11.17 -9.05
CA GLY A 195 -1.96 9.71 -9.14
C GLY A 195 -2.07 8.96 -7.81
N THR A 196 -2.03 7.64 -7.85
CA THR A 196 -2.42 6.72 -6.75
C THR A 196 -1.26 6.29 -5.85
N GLN A 197 -0.18 7.08 -5.80
CA GLN A 197 1.10 6.63 -5.27
C GLN A 197 1.14 6.46 -3.76
N ALA A 198 0.38 7.21 -2.98
CA ALA A 198 0.44 7.12 -1.52
C ALA A 198 -0.25 5.84 -1.03
N MET A 199 -1.45 5.56 -1.53
CA MET A 199 -2.18 4.33 -1.19
C MET A 199 -1.44 3.09 -1.71
N LEU A 200 -0.85 3.15 -2.91
CA LEU A 200 -0.05 2.06 -3.47
C LEU A 200 1.25 1.84 -2.68
N ALA A 201 1.90 2.91 -2.21
CA ALA A 201 3.12 2.81 -1.40
C ALA A 201 2.86 2.05 -0.10
N ILE A 202 1.79 2.43 0.64
CA ILE A 202 1.38 1.74 1.86
C ILE A 202 1.07 0.27 1.56
N GLY A 203 0.21 0.01 0.58
CA GLY A 203 -0.17 -1.34 0.18
C GLY A 203 1.02 -2.21 -0.22
N THR A 204 2.00 -1.65 -0.93
CA THR A 204 3.21 -2.37 -1.38
C THR A 204 4.13 -2.72 -0.20
N ILE A 205 4.29 -1.83 0.78
CA ILE A 205 5.08 -2.11 1.98
C ILE A 205 4.39 -3.17 2.83
N GLU A 206 3.08 -3.04 3.05
CA GLU A 206 2.31 -3.97 3.88
C GLU A 206 2.10 -5.34 3.23
N LEU A 207 2.18 -5.45 1.90
CA LEU A 207 2.06 -6.72 1.19
C LEU A 207 3.04 -7.77 1.71
N GLN A 208 4.30 -7.39 1.95
CA GLN A 208 5.30 -8.31 2.51
C GLN A 208 4.95 -8.73 3.94
N GLN A 209 4.41 -7.80 4.73
CA GLN A 209 4.01 -8.06 6.10
C GLN A 209 2.81 -9.01 6.15
N CYS A 210 1.86 -8.86 5.23
CA CYS A 210 0.74 -9.78 5.03
C CYS A 210 1.23 -11.20 4.68
N GLU A 211 2.19 -11.32 3.77
CA GLU A 211 2.77 -12.62 3.39
C GLU A 211 3.47 -13.31 4.56
N ARG A 212 4.28 -12.55 5.32
CA ARG A 212 4.93 -13.03 6.54
C ARG A 212 3.92 -13.45 7.60
N LEU A 213 2.87 -12.65 7.81
CA LEU A 213 1.82 -12.96 8.76
C LEU A 213 1.07 -14.23 8.37
N ALA A 214 0.75 -14.41 7.10
CA ALA A 214 0.12 -15.63 6.61
C ALA A 214 1.03 -16.86 6.82
N GLN A 215 2.34 -16.74 6.60
CA GLN A 215 3.31 -17.81 6.91
C GLN A 215 3.35 -18.13 8.41
N ALA A 216 3.45 -17.10 9.26
CA ALA A 216 3.44 -17.25 10.71
C ALA A 216 2.15 -17.91 11.21
N ALA A 217 1.00 -17.61 10.59
CA ALA A 217 -0.28 -18.20 10.97
C ALA A 217 -0.31 -19.73 10.83
N ASP A 218 0.32 -20.31 9.79
CA ASP A 218 0.43 -21.77 9.64
C ASP A 218 1.31 -22.36 10.76
N VAL A 219 2.43 -21.71 11.10
CA VAL A 219 3.31 -22.15 12.20
C VAL A 219 2.57 -22.12 13.55
N ILE A 220 1.92 -21.01 13.86
CA ILE A 220 1.12 -20.84 15.08
C ILE A 220 -0.01 -21.86 15.15
N CYS A 221 -0.65 -22.15 14.01
CA CYS A 221 -1.71 -23.15 13.94
C CYS A 221 -1.15 -24.57 14.16
N ALA A 222 0.01 -24.91 13.59
CA ALA A 222 0.66 -26.20 13.84
C ALA A 222 0.99 -26.38 15.34
N MET A 223 1.53 -25.35 16.00
CA MET A 223 1.78 -25.38 17.45
C MET A 223 0.49 -25.56 18.25
N SER A 224 -0.58 -24.88 17.85
CA SER A 224 -1.90 -24.99 18.48
C SER A 224 -2.50 -26.38 18.28
N LEU A 225 -2.34 -26.98 17.09
CA LEU A 225 -2.78 -28.33 16.77
C LEU A 225 -2.08 -29.36 17.65
N ASP A 226 -0.76 -29.27 17.79
CA ASP A 226 -0.02 -30.16 18.68
C ASP A 226 -0.46 -30.01 20.13
N GLY A 227 -0.52 -28.77 20.65
CA GLY A 227 -0.97 -28.51 22.02
C GLY A 227 -2.38 -29.04 22.31
N LEU A 228 -3.27 -28.98 21.32
CA LEU A 228 -4.66 -29.44 21.42
C LEU A 228 -4.87 -30.88 20.91
N LYS A 229 -3.80 -31.68 20.77
CA LYS A 229 -3.86 -33.07 20.28
C LYS A 229 -4.78 -33.20 19.05
N GLY A 230 -4.59 -32.30 18.09
CA GLY A 230 -5.39 -32.18 16.87
C GLY A 230 -4.98 -33.19 15.79
N THR A 231 -5.94 -33.66 15.01
CA THR A 231 -5.72 -34.65 13.97
C THR A 231 -5.20 -34.03 12.66
N PRO A 232 -4.13 -34.59 12.08
CA PRO A 232 -3.60 -34.15 10.78
C PRO A 232 -4.44 -34.62 9.60
N ARG A 233 -5.43 -35.52 9.81
CA ARG A 233 -6.21 -36.14 8.73
C ARG A 233 -6.96 -35.11 7.88
N ALA A 234 -7.28 -33.97 8.48
CA ALA A 234 -7.91 -32.85 7.80
C ALA A 234 -7.02 -32.21 6.71
N PHE A 235 -5.71 -32.45 6.77
CA PHE A 235 -4.70 -31.88 5.87
C PHE A 235 -4.27 -32.84 4.76
N ASP A 236 -4.91 -34.01 4.66
CA ASP A 236 -4.64 -34.99 3.61
C ASP A 236 -4.72 -34.33 2.23
N ARG A 237 -3.61 -34.41 1.49
CA ARG A 237 -3.47 -33.80 0.17
C ARG A 237 -4.64 -34.09 -0.76
N ARG A 238 -5.25 -35.28 -0.71
CA ARG A 238 -6.37 -35.66 -1.59
C ARG A 238 -7.60 -34.78 -1.35
N ILE A 239 -7.86 -34.36 -0.12
CA ILE A 239 -8.97 -33.45 0.23
C ILE A 239 -8.76 -32.09 -0.44
N HIS A 240 -7.51 -31.62 -0.49
CA HIS A 240 -7.19 -30.31 -1.02
C HIS A 240 -6.97 -30.31 -2.54
N ASP A 241 -6.59 -31.45 -3.12
CA ASP A 241 -6.48 -31.61 -4.57
C ASP A 241 -7.87 -31.70 -5.25
N ILE A 242 -8.92 -32.22 -4.58
CA ILE A 242 -10.30 -32.22 -5.13
C ILE A 242 -11.00 -30.85 -5.07
N ARG A 243 -10.48 -29.90 -4.28
CA ARG A 243 -10.95 -28.50 -4.20
C ARG A 243 -9.76 -27.56 -4.42
N PRO A 244 -9.39 -27.28 -5.69
CA PRO A 244 -8.03 -26.86 -6.05
C PRO A 244 -7.77 -25.35 -5.88
N HIS A 245 -8.18 -24.76 -4.76
CA HIS A 245 -7.75 -23.39 -4.41
C HIS A 245 -6.24 -23.39 -4.08
N PRO A 246 -5.40 -22.56 -4.75
CA PRO A 246 -3.95 -22.58 -4.58
C PRO A 246 -3.51 -22.35 -3.13
N GLY A 247 -4.03 -21.30 -2.48
CA GLY A 247 -3.71 -20.97 -1.10
C GLY A 247 -4.13 -22.06 -0.13
N GLN A 248 -5.28 -22.70 -0.37
CA GLN A 248 -5.75 -23.82 0.47
C GLN A 248 -4.78 -24.99 0.41
N ARG A 249 -4.33 -25.37 -0.80
CA ARG A 249 -3.36 -26.45 -0.99
C ARG A 249 -2.02 -26.11 -0.34
N ALA A 250 -1.57 -24.87 -0.46
CA ALA A 250 -0.33 -24.40 0.14
C ALA A 250 -0.38 -24.46 1.69
N SER A 251 -1.45 -23.97 2.31
CA SER A 251 -1.59 -24.01 3.78
C SER A 251 -1.71 -25.45 4.29
N ALA A 252 -2.46 -26.32 3.61
CA ALA A 252 -2.53 -27.74 3.99
C ALA A 252 -1.16 -28.43 3.93
N ALA A 253 -0.42 -28.25 2.83
CA ALA A 253 0.92 -28.82 2.68
C ALA A 253 1.91 -28.27 3.73
N ASN A 254 1.80 -26.99 4.09
CA ASN A 254 2.60 -26.41 5.17
C ASN A 254 2.29 -27.06 6.52
N LEU A 255 1.01 -27.19 6.87
CA LEU A 255 0.58 -27.79 8.14
C LEU A 255 0.98 -29.27 8.23
N GLU A 256 0.81 -30.02 7.15
CA GLU A 256 1.26 -31.42 7.06
C GLU A 256 2.76 -31.55 7.33
N ARG A 257 3.58 -30.71 6.66
CA ARG A 257 5.03 -30.68 6.83
C ARG A 257 5.45 -30.23 8.23
N LEU A 258 4.78 -29.23 8.81
CA LEU A 258 5.12 -28.69 10.13
C LEU A 258 4.81 -29.68 11.26
N LEU A 259 3.81 -30.55 11.08
CA LEU A 259 3.39 -31.56 12.05
C LEU A 259 4.08 -32.92 11.84
N GLU A 260 4.88 -33.05 10.78
CA GLU A 260 5.62 -34.27 10.49
C GLU A 260 6.61 -34.58 11.64
N GLY A 261 6.62 -35.83 12.09
CA GLY A 261 7.51 -36.27 13.18
C GLY A 261 7.11 -35.84 14.60
N SER A 262 6.01 -35.11 14.80
CA SER A 262 5.55 -34.73 16.15
C SER A 262 5.18 -35.96 17.00
N GLU A 263 5.82 -36.10 18.16
CA GLU A 263 5.52 -37.14 19.14
C GLU A 263 4.14 -36.93 19.78
N ILE A 264 3.74 -35.66 19.98
CA ILE A 264 2.41 -35.32 20.52
C ILE A 264 1.33 -35.76 19.53
N ARG A 265 1.53 -35.51 18.24
CA ARG A 265 0.65 -36.01 17.17
C ARG A 265 0.52 -37.54 17.22
N GLN A 266 1.61 -38.26 17.39
CA GLN A 266 1.57 -39.74 17.45
C GLN A 266 0.87 -40.25 18.70
N SER A 267 1.02 -39.57 19.84
CA SER A 267 0.46 -39.99 21.14
C SER A 267 -1.07 -40.15 21.17
N HIS A 268 -1.79 -39.53 20.23
CA HIS A 268 -3.25 -39.50 20.20
C HIS A 268 -3.85 -40.01 18.88
N ILE A 269 -3.05 -40.63 18.00
CA ILE A 269 -3.52 -41.08 16.68
C ILE A 269 -4.64 -42.13 16.74
N THR A 270 -4.72 -42.88 17.84
CA THR A 270 -5.78 -43.86 18.14
C THR A 270 -6.89 -43.31 19.05
N CYS A 271 -6.93 -41.99 19.31
CA CYS A 271 -7.95 -41.41 20.16
C CYS A 271 -9.35 -41.52 19.52
N ARG A 272 -10.40 -41.41 20.35
CA ARG A 272 -11.80 -41.54 19.89
C ARG A 272 -12.30 -40.36 19.06
N ARG A 273 -11.52 -39.27 18.95
CA ARG A 273 -11.91 -38.06 18.23
C ARG A 273 -11.97 -38.32 16.73
N VAL A 274 -13.16 -38.16 16.17
CA VAL A 274 -13.38 -38.32 14.73
C VAL A 274 -12.98 -37.07 13.96
N GLN A 275 -13.24 -35.89 14.51
CA GLN A 275 -12.97 -34.60 13.87
C GLN A 275 -12.58 -33.55 14.90
N ASP A 276 -11.65 -32.69 14.53
CA ASP A 276 -11.44 -31.44 15.24
C ASP A 276 -12.49 -30.39 14.86
N ALA A 277 -12.57 -29.38 15.72
CA ALA A 277 -13.34 -28.17 15.46
C ALA A 277 -12.75 -27.33 14.33
N TYR A 278 -13.56 -26.42 13.80
CA TYR A 278 -13.25 -25.71 12.57
C TYR A 278 -12.04 -24.77 12.68
N SER A 279 -11.76 -24.20 13.86
CA SER A 279 -10.57 -23.33 14.03
C SER A 279 -9.24 -24.09 13.88
N LEU A 280 -9.28 -25.43 13.93
CA LEU A 280 -8.17 -26.34 13.65
C LEU A 280 -8.35 -26.99 12.27
N ARG A 281 -9.46 -27.70 12.08
CA ARG A 281 -9.73 -28.51 10.88
C ARG A 281 -9.88 -27.70 9.60
N CYS A 282 -10.46 -26.49 9.70
CA CYS A 282 -10.70 -25.62 8.54
C CYS A 282 -9.58 -24.59 8.34
N ALA A 283 -8.43 -24.73 9.04
CA ALA A 283 -7.31 -23.81 8.90
C ALA A 283 -6.82 -23.67 7.45
N PRO A 284 -6.63 -24.75 6.65
CA PRO A 284 -6.23 -24.61 5.26
C PRO A 284 -7.20 -23.77 4.42
N GLN A 285 -8.50 -23.93 4.64
CA GLN A 285 -9.54 -23.22 3.90
C GLN A 285 -9.50 -21.73 4.24
N VAL A 286 -9.32 -21.37 5.51
CA VAL A 286 -9.31 -19.97 5.95
C VAL A 286 -7.96 -19.31 5.65
N HIS A 287 -6.85 -19.88 6.12
CA HIS A 287 -5.50 -19.36 5.86
C HIS A 287 -5.22 -19.33 4.36
N GLY A 288 -5.64 -20.35 3.62
CA GLY A 288 -5.51 -20.40 2.18
C GLY A 288 -6.28 -19.33 1.44
N SER A 289 -7.52 -19.04 1.85
CA SER A 289 -8.29 -17.93 1.27
C SER A 289 -7.58 -16.59 1.47
N VAL A 290 -6.95 -16.38 2.63
CA VAL A 290 -6.17 -15.17 2.90
C VAL A 290 -4.94 -15.07 1.98
N ARG A 291 -4.26 -16.20 1.71
CA ARG A 291 -3.15 -16.25 0.74
C ARG A 291 -3.61 -15.91 -0.67
N ASP A 292 -4.75 -16.43 -1.09
CA ASP A 292 -5.31 -16.13 -2.41
C ASP A 292 -5.69 -14.65 -2.51
N THR A 293 -6.24 -14.04 -1.45
CA THR A 293 -6.50 -12.59 -1.38
C THR A 293 -5.21 -11.76 -1.46
N ILE A 294 -4.16 -12.16 -0.74
CA ILE A 294 -2.84 -11.50 -0.81
C ILE A 294 -2.26 -11.58 -2.22
N ALA A 295 -2.38 -12.73 -2.88
CA ALA A 295 -1.92 -12.91 -4.26
C ALA A 295 -2.69 -12.03 -5.26
N GLU A 296 -4.00 -11.85 -5.05
CA GLU A 296 -4.80 -10.95 -5.88
C GLU A 296 -4.42 -9.47 -5.65
N ALA A 297 -4.23 -9.05 -4.40
CA ALA A 297 -3.77 -7.70 -4.11
C ALA A 297 -2.38 -7.44 -4.73
N ARG A 298 -1.46 -8.41 -4.63
CA ARG A 298 -0.15 -8.36 -5.32
C ARG A 298 -0.31 -8.12 -6.81
N ARG A 299 -1.19 -8.87 -7.48
CA ARG A 299 -1.46 -8.74 -8.92
C ARG A 299 -1.92 -7.32 -9.27
N VAL A 300 -2.85 -6.76 -8.48
CA VAL A 300 -3.34 -5.40 -8.68
C VAL A 300 -2.22 -4.36 -8.47
N PHE A 301 -1.44 -4.49 -7.40
CA PHE A 301 -0.36 -3.56 -7.09
C PHE A 301 0.76 -3.59 -8.15
N GLU A 302 1.11 -4.77 -8.66
CA GLU A 302 2.13 -4.92 -9.72
C GLU A 302 1.71 -4.28 -11.05
N ILE A 303 0.42 -4.30 -11.38
CA ILE A 303 -0.14 -3.57 -12.52
C ILE A 303 -0.05 -2.07 -12.28
N GLU A 304 -0.52 -1.60 -11.12
CA GLU A 304 -0.57 -0.18 -10.79
C GLU A 304 0.83 0.45 -10.73
N LEU A 305 1.83 -0.25 -10.18
CA LEU A 305 3.23 0.18 -10.10
C LEU A 305 3.83 0.61 -11.45
N ASN A 306 3.31 0.02 -12.54
CA ASN A 306 3.80 0.20 -13.90
C ASN A 306 2.73 0.84 -14.81
N SER A 307 1.72 1.48 -14.23
CA SER A 307 0.65 2.19 -14.95
C SER A 307 0.89 3.70 -15.01
N VAL A 308 0.33 4.38 -16.01
CA VAL A 308 0.26 5.85 -16.02
C VAL A 308 -1.00 6.29 -15.29
N THR A 309 -0.85 6.91 -14.13
CA THR A 309 -1.98 7.38 -13.29
C THR A 309 -2.11 8.90 -13.26
N ASP A 310 -1.51 9.61 -14.23
CA ASP A 310 -1.53 11.07 -14.33
C ASP A 310 -2.70 11.57 -15.20
N ASN A 311 -3.00 12.86 -15.14
CA ASN A 311 -3.93 13.52 -16.06
C ASN A 311 -3.65 15.02 -16.21
N PRO A 312 -3.75 15.58 -17.41
CA PRO A 312 -4.03 14.91 -18.69
C PRO A 312 -2.79 14.19 -19.24
N LEU A 313 -3.01 13.27 -20.18
CA LEU A 313 -1.97 12.45 -20.79
C LEU A 313 -1.56 13.02 -22.15
N VAL A 314 -0.27 12.95 -22.46
CA VAL A 314 0.26 13.21 -23.79
C VAL A 314 0.24 11.91 -24.58
N LEU A 315 -0.66 11.80 -25.55
CA LEU A 315 -0.80 10.64 -26.43
C LEU A 315 -0.50 11.09 -27.85
N ASP A 316 0.53 10.49 -28.45
CA ASP A 316 1.06 10.91 -29.75
C ASP A 316 1.40 12.42 -29.74
N ASP A 317 0.69 13.21 -30.55
CA ASP A 317 0.86 14.66 -30.67
C ASP A 317 -0.24 15.47 -29.95
N GLU A 318 -1.08 14.80 -29.14
CA GLU A 318 -2.27 15.36 -28.50
C GLU A 318 -2.24 15.28 -26.96
N ILE A 319 -3.05 16.10 -26.29
CA ILE A 319 -3.28 16.06 -24.85
C ILE A 319 -4.71 15.59 -24.61
N VAL A 320 -4.82 14.42 -23.98
CA VAL A 320 -6.08 13.72 -23.75
C VAL A 320 -6.38 13.67 -22.26
N SER A 321 -7.55 14.17 -21.87
CA SER A 321 -8.03 14.03 -20.49
C SER A 321 -8.71 12.68 -20.30
N GLY A 322 -8.37 11.99 -19.21
CA GLY A 322 -8.94 10.71 -18.79
C GLY A 322 -9.10 10.63 -17.28
N GLY A 323 -9.21 9.39 -16.75
CA GLY A 323 -9.49 9.12 -15.34
C GLY A 323 -8.53 8.12 -14.69
N ASN A 324 -7.34 7.88 -15.27
CA ASN A 324 -6.40 6.87 -14.77
C ASN A 324 -5.85 7.15 -13.36
N PHE A 325 -6.10 8.34 -12.82
CA PHE A 325 -5.77 8.69 -11.45
C PHE A 325 -6.70 8.08 -10.40
N HIS A 326 -7.82 7.48 -10.82
CA HIS A 326 -8.85 7.03 -9.90
C HIS A 326 -8.44 5.70 -9.24
N GLY A 327 -8.24 5.71 -7.92
CA GLY A 327 -7.68 4.60 -7.16
C GLY A 327 -8.60 3.42 -6.85
N GLU A 328 -9.68 3.22 -7.62
CA GLU A 328 -10.70 2.20 -7.31
C GLU A 328 -10.12 0.77 -7.26
N PRO A 329 -9.26 0.34 -8.21
CA PRO A 329 -8.69 -0.99 -8.16
C PRO A 329 -7.89 -1.24 -6.88
N LEU A 330 -7.15 -0.24 -6.41
CA LEU A 330 -6.38 -0.31 -5.17
C LEU A 330 -7.31 -0.32 -3.95
N ALA A 331 -8.30 0.56 -3.92
CA ALA A 331 -9.24 0.67 -2.79
C ALA A 331 -9.94 -0.67 -2.52
N LEU A 332 -10.44 -1.33 -3.57
CA LEU A 332 -11.07 -2.65 -3.46
C LEU A 332 -10.09 -3.74 -2.99
N ALA A 333 -8.86 -3.75 -3.52
CA ALA A 333 -7.85 -4.72 -3.13
C ALA A 333 -7.43 -4.55 -1.66
N LEU A 334 -7.27 -3.30 -1.20
CA LEU A 334 -6.91 -2.96 0.17
C LEU A 334 -8.04 -3.30 1.16
N ASP A 335 -9.29 -2.97 0.84
CA ASP A 335 -10.42 -3.39 1.68
C ASP A 335 -10.57 -4.92 1.73
N TYR A 336 -10.30 -5.61 0.62
CA TYR A 336 -10.35 -7.07 0.60
C TYR A 336 -9.24 -7.68 1.49
N LEU A 337 -8.05 -7.09 1.51
CA LEU A 337 -6.99 -7.45 2.45
C LEU A 337 -7.44 -7.26 3.90
N ALA A 338 -8.00 -6.10 4.26
CA ALA A 338 -8.46 -5.83 5.62
C ALA A 338 -9.51 -6.86 6.10
N ILE A 339 -10.45 -7.24 5.23
CA ILE A 339 -11.44 -8.29 5.50
C ILE A 339 -10.75 -9.65 5.71
N ALA A 340 -9.84 -10.03 4.82
CA ALA A 340 -9.16 -11.32 4.88
C ALA A 340 -8.28 -11.45 6.14
N LEU A 341 -7.51 -10.40 6.48
CA LEU A 341 -6.69 -10.36 7.68
C LEU A 341 -7.53 -10.41 8.96
N THR A 342 -8.72 -9.79 8.95
CA THR A 342 -9.68 -9.90 10.06
C THR A 342 -10.19 -11.33 10.24
N ALA A 343 -10.45 -12.05 9.15
CA ALA A 343 -10.80 -13.47 9.23
C ALA A 343 -9.64 -14.32 9.77
N LEU A 344 -8.39 -14.02 9.39
CA LEU A 344 -7.20 -14.69 9.90
C LEU A 344 -7.01 -14.48 11.42
N ALA A 345 -7.19 -13.24 11.87
CA ALA A 345 -7.14 -12.89 13.29
C ALA A 345 -8.24 -13.63 14.07
N GLY A 346 -9.47 -13.66 13.54
CA GLY A 346 -10.60 -14.34 14.15
C GLY A 346 -10.39 -15.84 14.32
N ILE A 347 -9.91 -16.56 13.29
CA ILE A 347 -9.64 -17.99 13.43
C ILE A 347 -8.48 -18.28 14.40
N SER A 348 -7.49 -17.39 14.46
CA SER A 348 -6.38 -17.50 15.42
C SER A 348 -6.85 -17.34 16.86
N GLU A 349 -7.68 -16.34 17.14
CA GLU A 349 -8.24 -16.12 18.47
C GLU A 349 -9.15 -17.28 18.91
N ARG A 350 -9.92 -17.89 17.99
CA ARG A 350 -10.67 -19.13 18.29
C ARG A 350 -9.76 -20.31 18.70
N ARG A 351 -8.48 -20.32 18.34
CA ARG A 351 -7.51 -21.30 18.85
C ARG A 351 -6.99 -20.92 20.24
N ILE A 352 -6.83 -19.63 20.53
CA ILE A 352 -6.52 -19.13 21.88
C ILE A 352 -7.61 -19.55 22.87
N ASP A 353 -8.89 -19.26 22.56
CA ASP A 353 -10.03 -19.69 23.39
C ASP A 353 -10.01 -21.19 23.67
N ARG A 354 -9.73 -22.00 22.64
CA ARG A 354 -9.63 -23.45 22.78
C ARG A 354 -8.51 -23.90 23.71
N LEU A 355 -7.34 -23.26 23.68
CA LEU A 355 -6.22 -23.62 24.54
C LEU A 355 -6.49 -23.31 26.01
N VAL A 356 -7.12 -22.17 26.29
CA VAL A 356 -7.33 -21.69 27.66
C VAL A 356 -8.61 -22.25 28.30
N ASN A 357 -9.57 -22.73 27.50
CA ASN A 357 -10.85 -23.21 27.99
C ASN A 357 -10.78 -24.70 28.40
N PRO A 358 -10.91 -25.06 29.69
CA PRO A 358 -10.80 -26.45 30.17
C PRO A 358 -11.88 -27.37 29.59
N ALA A 359 -12.97 -26.84 29.03
CA ALA A 359 -13.98 -27.65 28.35
C ALA A 359 -13.56 -28.07 26.92
N LEU A 360 -12.51 -27.47 26.37
CA LEU A 360 -12.13 -27.57 24.95
C LEU A 360 -10.65 -27.94 24.72
N ASN A 361 -9.82 -27.99 25.77
CA ASN A 361 -8.36 -27.93 25.66
C ASN A 361 -7.61 -29.26 25.90
N GLU A 362 -8.25 -30.42 25.80
CA GLU A 362 -7.62 -31.75 25.95
C GLU A 362 -6.96 -32.07 27.29
N ASP A 363 -7.68 -31.75 28.37
CA ASP A 363 -7.27 -31.97 29.77
C ASP A 363 -6.08 -31.10 30.18
N LEU A 364 -5.76 -30.06 29.40
CA LEU A 364 -4.81 -29.05 29.83
C LEU A 364 -5.38 -28.26 31.02
N PRO A 365 -4.53 -27.74 31.93
CA PRO A 365 -4.99 -26.90 33.04
C PRO A 365 -5.85 -25.73 32.56
N ALA A 366 -6.86 -25.37 33.34
CA ALA A 366 -7.69 -24.21 33.04
C ALA A 366 -6.82 -22.95 32.87
N PHE A 367 -7.03 -22.22 31.78
CA PHE A 367 -6.23 -21.06 31.38
C PHE A 367 -4.73 -21.30 31.24
N LEU A 368 -4.32 -22.58 31.16
CA LEU A 368 -2.93 -23.02 31.21
C LEU A 368 -2.19 -22.49 32.46
N ALA A 369 -2.93 -22.31 33.57
CA ALA A 369 -2.35 -21.90 34.85
C ALA A 369 -1.59 -23.07 35.51
N GLY A 370 -0.46 -22.79 36.17
CA GLY A 370 0.29 -23.79 36.91
C GLY A 370 -0.45 -24.20 38.19
N ASN A 371 -1.01 -23.22 38.89
CA ASN A 371 -1.83 -23.41 40.10
C ASN A 371 -3.23 -22.81 39.94
N PRO A 372 -4.18 -23.49 39.27
CA PRO A 372 -5.54 -22.99 39.06
C PRO A 372 -6.24 -22.60 40.37
N GLY A 373 -6.79 -21.39 40.43
CA GLY A 373 -7.45 -20.82 41.61
C GLY A 373 -6.57 -19.86 42.41
N LEU A 374 -5.25 -20.00 42.35
CA LEU A 374 -4.28 -19.01 42.85
C LEU A 374 -3.72 -18.16 41.69
N GLU A 375 -3.54 -18.77 40.52
CA GLU A 375 -3.05 -18.12 39.31
C GLU A 375 -4.15 -18.01 38.26
N SER A 376 -4.14 -16.92 37.50
CA SER A 376 -5.05 -16.70 36.37
C SER A 376 -4.52 -17.21 35.03
N GLY A 377 -3.26 -17.67 34.97
CA GLY A 377 -2.63 -18.13 33.73
C GLY A 377 -2.78 -17.12 32.58
N PHE A 378 -3.21 -17.62 31.42
CA PHE A 378 -3.46 -16.83 30.21
C PHE A 378 -4.90 -16.33 30.04
N MET A 379 -5.69 -16.31 31.11
CA MET A 379 -7.07 -15.81 31.08
C MET A 379 -7.17 -14.42 30.45
N MET A 380 -6.33 -13.47 30.90
CA MET A 380 -6.38 -12.09 30.40
C MET A 380 -5.77 -11.94 29.00
N ILE A 381 -4.89 -12.84 28.57
CA ILE A 381 -4.39 -12.84 27.18
C ILE A 381 -5.53 -13.12 26.20
N GLN A 382 -6.44 -14.04 26.54
CA GLN A 382 -7.62 -14.28 25.72
C GLN A 382 -8.49 -13.03 25.61
N VAL A 383 -8.70 -12.31 26.72
CA VAL A 383 -9.49 -11.06 26.72
C VAL A 383 -8.86 -10.03 25.79
N THR A 384 -7.55 -9.83 25.86
CA THR A 384 -6.83 -8.93 24.96
C THR A 384 -6.94 -9.36 23.51
N ALA A 385 -6.75 -10.65 23.20
CA ALA A 385 -6.87 -11.16 21.83
C ALA A 385 -8.29 -10.94 21.27
N ALA A 386 -9.33 -11.18 22.08
CA ALA A 386 -10.72 -10.95 21.69
C ALA A 386 -10.99 -9.46 21.42
N ALA A 387 -10.45 -8.56 22.25
CA ALA A 387 -10.58 -7.12 22.06
C ALA A 387 -9.93 -6.64 20.74
N LEU A 388 -8.72 -7.13 20.43
CA LEU A 388 -8.03 -6.78 19.18
C LEU A 388 -8.77 -7.31 17.93
N VAL A 389 -9.34 -8.51 18.00
CA VAL A 389 -10.19 -9.03 16.92
C VAL A 389 -11.46 -8.19 16.75
N ALA A 390 -12.05 -7.71 17.85
CA ALA A 390 -13.21 -6.82 17.78
C ALA A 390 -12.86 -5.47 17.13
N GLU A 391 -11.68 -4.92 17.41
CA GLU A 391 -11.19 -3.71 16.75
C GLU A 391 -10.99 -3.92 15.24
N ASN A 392 -10.36 -5.03 14.84
CA ASN A 392 -10.20 -5.39 13.43
C ASN A 392 -11.55 -5.49 12.70
N ARG A 393 -12.63 -5.94 13.35
CA ARG A 393 -13.96 -5.98 12.71
C ARG A 393 -14.51 -4.60 12.37
N VAL A 394 -14.20 -3.59 13.19
CA VAL A 394 -14.57 -2.21 12.88
C VAL A 394 -13.75 -1.74 11.68
N LEU A 395 -12.44 -1.98 11.70
CA LEU A 395 -11.51 -1.65 10.62
C LEU A 395 -11.79 -2.44 9.33
N ALA A 396 -12.40 -3.61 9.38
CA ALA A 396 -12.75 -4.39 8.18
C ALA A 396 -13.92 -3.80 7.38
N THR A 397 -14.62 -2.78 7.89
CA THR A 397 -15.71 -2.11 7.17
C THR A 397 -15.15 -1.43 5.92
N PRO A 398 -15.55 -1.81 4.70
CA PRO A 398 -14.96 -1.26 3.47
C PRO A 398 -15.07 0.27 3.39
N ALA A 399 -13.98 0.94 3.01
CA ALA A 399 -13.97 2.37 2.75
C ALA A 399 -14.35 2.69 1.29
N SER A 400 -14.02 1.80 0.34
CA SER A 400 -14.23 1.99 -1.09
C SER A 400 -15.67 2.28 -1.54
N PRO A 401 -16.75 1.74 -0.92
CA PRO A 401 -18.11 2.12 -1.32
C PRO A 401 -18.53 3.50 -0.77
N GLY A 402 -17.74 4.12 0.10
CA GLY A 402 -18.08 5.32 0.86
C GLY A 402 -17.79 6.65 0.16
N SER A 403 -18.00 6.74 -1.16
CA SER A 403 -17.72 7.96 -1.93
C SER A 403 -18.49 9.18 -1.39
N ILE A 404 -17.81 10.32 -1.31
CA ILE A 404 -18.37 11.62 -0.93
C ILE A 404 -17.90 12.63 -1.99
N THR A 405 -18.86 13.35 -2.58
CA THR A 405 -18.60 14.36 -3.61
C THR A 405 -17.76 15.54 -3.11
N THR A 406 -16.81 16.00 -3.93
CA THR A 406 -15.95 17.15 -3.65
C THR A 406 -15.90 18.12 -4.83
N SER A 407 -15.23 19.27 -4.65
CA SER A 407 -14.90 20.21 -5.74
C SER A 407 -16.11 20.68 -6.55
N GLY A 408 -17.23 20.97 -5.88
CA GLY A 408 -18.46 21.46 -6.52
C GLY A 408 -19.16 20.43 -7.41
N ASN A 409 -19.11 19.15 -7.04
CA ASN A 409 -19.61 18.00 -7.82
C ASN A 409 -18.86 17.73 -9.13
N LYS A 410 -17.63 18.26 -9.28
CA LYS A 410 -16.75 17.83 -10.38
C LYS A 410 -16.04 16.52 -10.06
N GLU A 411 -15.75 16.29 -8.79
CA GLU A 411 -15.25 15.03 -8.24
C GLU A 411 -16.42 14.36 -7.52
N ASP A 412 -17.39 13.89 -8.30
CA ASP A 412 -18.66 13.35 -7.82
C ASP A 412 -18.58 11.89 -7.36
N PHE A 413 -17.53 11.18 -7.77
CA PHE A 413 -17.22 9.83 -7.33
C PHE A 413 -15.73 9.65 -7.07
N VAL A 414 -15.37 9.08 -5.91
CA VAL A 414 -13.98 8.96 -5.43
C VAL A 414 -13.78 7.62 -4.72
N SER A 415 -12.57 7.07 -4.79
CA SER A 415 -12.29 5.68 -4.36
C SER A 415 -12.14 5.46 -2.86
N MET A 416 -11.86 6.52 -2.09
CA MET A 416 -11.47 6.41 -0.67
C MET A 416 -10.26 5.49 -0.42
N GLY A 417 -9.42 5.27 -1.45
CA GLY A 417 -8.33 4.29 -1.40
C GLY A 417 -7.27 4.56 -0.32
N GLN A 418 -7.00 5.83 0.01
CA GLN A 418 -6.10 6.17 1.12
C GLN A 418 -6.66 5.70 2.47
N THR A 419 -7.96 5.83 2.70
CA THR A 419 -8.59 5.32 3.92
C THR A 419 -8.52 3.79 3.97
N ALA A 420 -8.77 3.12 2.83
CA ALA A 420 -8.61 1.67 2.72
C ALA A 420 -7.16 1.23 3.04
N ALA A 421 -6.15 2.01 2.62
CA ALA A 421 -4.73 1.68 2.87
C ALA A 421 -4.30 1.86 4.33
N LEU A 422 -4.87 2.83 5.06
CA LEU A 422 -4.50 3.12 6.45
C LEU A 422 -5.12 2.17 7.48
N LYS A 423 -6.15 1.43 7.08
CA LYS A 423 -6.84 0.44 7.89
C LYS A 423 -6.14 -0.90 7.78
#